data_AF-B3DS41-F1
#
_entry.id   AF-B3DS41-F1
#
_cell.length_a   1.000
_cell.length_b   1.000
_cell.length_c   1.000
_cell.angle_alpha   90.00
_cell.angle_beta   90.00
_cell.angle_gamma   90.00
#
_symmetry.space_group_name_H-M   'P 1'
#
loop_
_entity.id
_entity.type
_entity.pdbx_description
1 polymer ?
#
loop_
_entity_poly.entity_id
_entity_poly.type
_entity_poly.pdbx_seq_one_letter_code
_entity_poly.pdbx_strand_id
1 'polypeptide(L)'
;MSENNDAKHVLLVLISHSDLGGVRPTGFYVDEAAHPWQVFRRMGFTVGLASIAGGVPPQAGRHPGDPVQEQFLHDADISRQLVNTRALAQVNANRYDAVLFVGGHGVMWDFPNNSVVNAVGRNIWERGGIVPWACGIGGYDVVGWQLSDCRQAGHRIHQRRRAKSRVLSVAAAGE
;
A
#
# COMPACT_ATOMS: atom_id res chain seq x y z
N MET A 1 -30.18 9.22 4.82
CA MET A 1 -29.13 8.25 4.46
C MET A 1 -28.00 8.39 5.47
N SER A 2 -27.73 7.37 6.29
CA SER A 2 -26.57 7.38 7.18
C SER A 2 -25.31 7.10 6.36
N GLU A 3 -24.50 8.13 6.10
CA GLU A 3 -23.10 7.90 5.73
C GLU A 3 -22.45 7.18 6.91
N ASN A 4 -22.16 5.89 6.74
CA ASN A 4 -21.29 5.18 7.66
C ASN A 4 -19.92 5.85 7.58
N ASN A 5 -19.68 6.78 8.49
CA ASN A 5 -18.41 7.46 8.69
C ASN A 5 -17.42 6.52 9.41
N ASP A 6 -17.29 5.30 8.90
CA ASP A 6 -16.19 4.40 9.29
C ASP A 6 -14.93 4.99 8.70
N ALA A 7 -14.05 5.49 9.57
CA ALA A 7 -12.74 6.00 9.17
C ALA A 7 -12.06 4.96 8.28
N LYS A 8 -11.69 5.36 7.06
CA LYS A 8 -11.08 4.45 6.11
C LYS A 8 -9.62 4.27 6.42
N HIS A 9 -9.17 3.03 6.52
CA HIS A 9 -7.81 2.68 6.95
C HIS A 9 -7.00 2.08 5.80
N VAL A 10 -5.77 2.58 5.61
CA VAL A 10 -4.82 2.05 4.63
C VAL A 10 -3.57 1.56 5.35
N LEU A 11 -3.10 0.37 5.00
CA LEU A 11 -1.83 -0.16 5.48
C LEU A 11 -0.73 0.06 4.43
N LEU A 12 0.39 0.67 4.82
CA LEU A 12 1.62 0.66 4.03
C LEU A 12 2.53 -0.42 4.59
N VAL A 13 2.90 -1.37 3.73
CA VAL A 13 3.82 -2.46 4.06
C VAL A 13 5.20 -2.11 3.53
N LEU A 14 6.14 -1.97 4.44
CA LEU A 14 7.53 -1.62 4.19
C LEU A 14 8.40 -2.88 4.18
N ILE A 15 9.45 -2.87 3.37
CA ILE A 15 10.48 -3.90 3.42
C ILE A 15 11.35 -3.76 4.67
N SER A 16 11.93 -4.87 5.10
CA SER A 16 12.90 -4.99 6.18
C SER A 16 14.30 -5.33 5.67
N HIS A 17 14.46 -5.70 4.40
CA HIS A 17 15.75 -6.00 3.78
C HIS A 17 16.60 -4.74 3.56
N SER A 18 17.85 -4.75 4.05
CA SER A 18 18.71 -3.56 4.11
C SER A 18 19.96 -3.60 3.23
N ASP A 19 20.21 -4.69 2.51
CA ASP A 19 21.44 -4.88 1.74
C ASP A 19 21.16 -5.45 0.34
N LEU A 20 21.87 -4.98 -0.68
CA LEU A 20 21.72 -5.47 -2.05
C LEU A 20 22.73 -6.59 -2.35
N GLY A 21 22.76 -7.62 -1.52
CA GLY A 21 23.67 -8.77 -1.68
C GLY A 21 25.16 -8.39 -1.64
N GLY A 22 25.54 -7.44 -0.79
CA GLY A 22 26.90 -6.95 -0.60
C GLY A 22 27.32 -5.81 -1.52
N VAL A 23 26.45 -5.36 -2.42
CA VAL A 23 26.77 -4.27 -3.37
C VAL A 23 26.61 -2.90 -2.73
N ARG A 24 25.47 -2.65 -2.07
CA ARG A 24 25.18 -1.39 -1.37
C ARG A 24 24.00 -1.54 -0.41
N PRO A 25 23.89 -0.68 0.61
CA PRO A 25 22.70 -0.59 1.44
C PRO A 25 21.43 -0.29 0.62
N THR A 26 20.31 -0.85 1.04
CA THR A 26 18.98 -0.60 0.48
C THR A 26 17.92 -0.51 1.58
N GLY A 27 16.67 -0.35 1.20
CA GLY A 27 15.54 -0.20 2.08
C GLY A 27 14.31 0.22 1.31
N PHE A 28 13.21 0.52 2.02
CA PHE A 28 12.03 1.02 1.35
C PHE A 28 12.30 2.40 0.75
N TYR A 29 11.74 2.66 -0.42
CA TYR A 29 11.91 3.94 -1.10
C TYR A 29 10.98 4.99 -0.47
N VAL A 30 11.57 6.03 0.10
CA VAL A 30 10.83 7.04 0.88
C VAL A 30 9.83 7.79 0.00
N ASP A 31 10.16 8.06 -1.26
CA ASP A 31 9.25 8.69 -2.22
C ASP A 31 8.02 7.82 -2.51
N GLU A 32 8.20 6.51 -2.62
CA GLU A 32 7.13 5.53 -2.85
C GLU A 32 6.20 5.33 -1.63
N ALA A 33 6.67 5.66 -0.43
CA ALA A 33 5.81 5.72 0.76
C ALA A 33 5.15 7.09 0.92
N ALA A 34 5.93 8.17 0.78
CA ALA A 34 5.52 9.52 1.12
C ALA A 34 4.45 10.08 0.19
N HIS A 35 4.58 9.89 -1.12
CA HIS A 35 3.61 10.43 -2.09
C HIS A 35 2.23 9.77 -1.96
N PRO A 36 2.12 8.42 -1.90
CA PRO A 36 0.84 7.78 -1.64
C PRO A 36 0.27 8.14 -0.27
N TRP A 37 1.11 8.19 0.78
CA TRP A 37 0.68 8.63 2.11
C TRP A 37 0.01 10.01 2.08
N GLN A 38 0.61 10.98 1.38
CA GLN A 38 0.06 12.32 1.27
C GLN A 38 -1.29 12.33 0.54
N VAL A 39 -1.43 11.52 -0.51
CA VAL A 39 -2.70 11.33 -1.23
C VAL A 39 -3.76 10.71 -0.31
N PHE A 40 -3.44 9.64 0.42
CA PHE A 40 -4.36 8.99 1.35
C PHE A 40 -4.82 9.93 2.45
N ARG A 41 -3.91 10.70 3.05
CA ARG A 41 -4.27 11.70 4.06
C ARG A 41 -5.20 12.77 3.52
N ARG A 42 -4.95 13.31 2.33
CA ARG A 42 -5.83 14.29 1.69
C ARG A 42 -7.22 13.75 1.40
N MET A 43 -7.33 12.45 1.15
CA MET A 43 -8.61 11.76 0.95
C MET A 43 -9.30 11.36 2.27
N GLY A 44 -8.75 11.72 3.43
CA GLY A 44 -9.34 11.42 4.74
C GLY A 44 -9.06 10.00 5.25
N PHE A 45 -8.14 9.26 4.63
CA PHE A 45 -7.75 7.94 5.12
C PHE A 45 -6.76 8.06 6.29
N THR A 46 -6.92 7.16 7.26
CA THR A 46 -5.92 6.94 8.31
C THR A 46 -4.89 5.93 7.81
N VAL A 47 -3.61 6.29 7.89
CA VAL A 47 -2.52 5.47 7.37
C VAL A 47 -1.78 4.76 8.49
N GLY A 48 -1.70 3.44 8.42
CA GLY A 48 -0.87 2.61 9.31
C GLY A 48 0.36 2.07 8.57
N LEU A 49 1.48 1.92 9.28
CA LEU A 49 2.71 1.32 8.78
C LEU A 49 2.94 -0.05 9.42
N ALA A 50 3.38 -0.99 8.61
CA ALA A 50 3.94 -2.26 9.04
C ALA A 50 5.18 -2.56 8.22
N SER A 51 6.09 -3.38 8.74
CA SER A 51 7.20 -3.91 7.95
C SER A 51 7.23 -5.43 8.01
N ILE A 52 7.95 -6.08 7.10
CA ILE A 52 8.01 -7.55 7.05
C ILE A 52 8.44 -8.15 8.38
N ALA A 53 9.56 -7.69 8.94
CA ALA A 53 10.11 -8.19 10.21
C ALA A 53 9.66 -7.38 11.44
N GLY A 54 9.06 -6.20 11.26
CA GLY A 54 8.80 -5.25 12.35
C GLY A 54 10.05 -4.47 12.76
N GLY A 55 9.92 -3.58 13.74
CA GLY A 55 11.01 -2.72 14.22
C GLY A 55 11.23 -1.50 13.32
N VAL A 56 12.48 -1.09 13.14
CA VAL A 56 12.84 0.07 12.30
C VAL A 56 13.15 -0.42 10.88
N PRO A 57 12.28 -0.18 9.88
CA PRO A 57 12.56 -0.59 8.52
C PRO A 57 13.68 0.28 7.90
N PRO A 58 14.60 -0.30 7.13
CA PRO A 58 15.68 0.43 6.48
C PRO A 58 15.11 1.38 5.41
N GLN A 59 15.68 2.58 5.32
CA GLN A 59 15.24 3.63 4.38
C GLN A 59 16.22 3.75 3.21
N ALA A 60 15.72 3.93 2.00
CA ALA A 60 16.50 4.24 0.80
C ALA A 60 15.74 5.22 -0.11
N GLY A 61 16.39 5.67 -1.19
CA GLY A 61 15.73 6.51 -2.20
C GLY A 61 15.25 7.88 -1.69
N ARG A 62 15.83 8.39 -0.60
CA ARG A 62 15.47 9.72 -0.08
C ARG A 62 15.98 10.81 -1.03
N HIS A 63 15.11 11.75 -1.38
CA HIS A 63 15.44 12.93 -2.18
C HIS A 63 15.35 14.19 -1.29
N PRO A 64 16.49 14.72 -0.79
CA PRO A 64 16.50 15.95 -0.01
C PRO A 64 15.88 17.11 -0.79
N GLY A 65 15.04 17.93 -0.15
CA GLY A 65 14.33 19.03 -0.80
C GLY A 65 12.99 18.64 -1.45
N ASP A 66 12.61 17.36 -1.42
CA ASP A 66 11.25 16.94 -1.73
C ASP A 66 10.33 17.25 -0.51
N PRO A 67 9.41 18.22 -0.63
CA PRO A 67 8.58 18.65 0.49
C PRO A 67 7.63 17.53 0.97
N VAL A 68 7.25 16.59 0.10
CA VAL A 68 6.35 15.49 0.47
C VAL A 68 7.08 14.46 1.32
N GLN A 69 8.32 14.12 0.96
CA GLN A 69 9.15 13.23 1.75
C GLN A 69 9.53 13.85 3.10
N GLU A 70 9.85 15.13 3.13
CA GLU A 70 10.13 15.84 4.39
C GLU A 70 8.89 15.87 5.30
N GLN A 71 7.71 16.15 4.73
CA GLN A 71 6.45 16.10 5.47
C GLN A 71 6.17 14.69 6.01
N PHE A 72 6.41 13.65 5.23
CA PHE A 72 6.22 12.25 5.65
C PHE A 72 7.15 11.88 6.81
N LEU A 73 8.46 12.20 6.70
CA LEU A 73 9.46 11.82 7.69
C LEU A 73 9.34 12.62 8.99
N HIS A 74 8.82 13.86 8.95
CA HIS A 74 8.64 14.73 10.12
C HIS A 74 7.22 14.69 10.70
N ASP A 75 6.27 13.98 10.09
CA ASP A 75 4.95 13.81 10.67
C ASP A 75 5.04 12.97 11.96
N ALA A 76 4.59 13.54 13.07
CA ALA A 76 4.76 12.92 14.39
C ALA A 76 4.09 11.54 14.52
N ASP A 77 3.03 11.26 13.77
CA ASP A 77 2.42 9.94 13.79
C ASP A 77 3.27 8.95 12.99
N ILE A 78 3.68 9.33 11.79
CA ILE A 78 4.52 8.51 10.93
C ILE A 78 5.89 8.24 11.54
N SER A 79 6.58 9.25 12.08
CA SER A 79 7.88 9.05 12.72
C SER A 79 7.79 8.07 13.89
N ARG A 80 6.71 8.13 14.69
CA ARG A 80 6.46 7.17 15.78
C ARG A 80 6.22 5.76 15.25
N GLN A 81 5.47 5.61 14.17
CA GLN A 81 5.24 4.31 13.55
C GLN A 81 6.53 3.75 12.92
N LEU A 82 7.36 4.58 12.28
CA LEU A 82 8.63 4.16 11.66
C LEU A 82 9.66 3.64 12.66
N VAL A 83 9.74 4.22 13.87
CA VAL A 83 10.69 3.74 14.89
C VAL A 83 10.27 2.42 15.54
N ASN A 84 9.00 2.02 15.36
CA ASN A 84 8.47 0.79 15.96
C ASN A 84 7.34 0.20 15.11
N THR A 85 7.66 -0.20 13.87
CA THR A 85 6.66 -0.81 12.99
C THR A 85 6.28 -2.19 13.53
N ARG A 86 5.00 -2.53 13.40
CA ARG A 86 4.54 -3.89 13.69
C ARG A 86 5.06 -4.83 12.59
N ALA A 87 5.45 -6.04 12.99
CA ALA A 87 5.73 -7.10 12.02
C ALA A 87 4.45 -7.44 11.26
N LEU A 88 4.54 -7.61 9.94
CA LEU A 88 3.38 -7.86 9.08
C LEU A 88 2.59 -9.09 9.54
N ALA A 89 3.28 -10.11 10.05
CA ALA A 89 2.68 -11.33 10.59
C ALA A 89 1.75 -11.10 11.80
N GLN A 90 1.90 -9.97 12.49
CA GLN A 90 1.10 -9.59 13.65
C GLN A 90 -0.01 -8.59 13.30
N VAL A 91 -0.09 -8.17 12.03
CA VAL A 91 -1.08 -7.20 11.58
C VAL A 91 -2.42 -7.88 11.37
N ASN A 92 -3.46 -7.31 11.97
CA ASN A 92 -4.83 -7.71 11.66
C ASN A 92 -5.30 -7.01 10.38
N ALA A 93 -5.18 -7.70 9.25
CA ALA A 93 -5.62 -7.22 7.93
C ALA A 93 -7.10 -6.81 7.88
N ASN A 94 -7.94 -7.33 8.79
CA ASN A 94 -9.36 -6.98 8.83
C ASN A 94 -9.63 -5.51 9.19
N ARG A 95 -8.65 -4.82 9.78
CA ARG A 95 -8.77 -3.40 10.16
C ARG A 95 -8.51 -2.43 9.02
N TYR A 96 -8.09 -2.92 7.85
CA TYR A 96 -7.70 -2.09 6.72
C TYR A 96 -8.64 -2.31 5.53
N ASP A 97 -8.98 -1.23 4.85
CA ASP A 97 -9.74 -1.21 3.60
C ASP A 97 -8.82 -1.36 2.37
N ALA A 98 -7.55 -1.02 2.50
CA ALA A 98 -6.54 -1.14 1.44
C ALA A 98 -5.15 -1.42 2.01
N VAL A 99 -4.30 -2.05 1.20
CA VAL A 99 -2.88 -2.26 1.52
C VAL A 99 -2.01 -1.86 0.34
N LEU A 100 -1.06 -0.96 0.60
CA LEU A 100 -0.01 -0.58 -0.34
C LEU A 100 1.29 -1.28 0.06
N PHE A 101 1.82 -2.11 -0.82
CA PHE A 101 3.17 -2.63 -0.68
C PHE A 101 4.15 -1.60 -1.27
N VAL A 102 5.02 -1.07 -0.42
CA VAL A 102 6.02 -0.05 -0.79
C VAL A 102 7.24 -0.75 -1.37
N GLY A 103 7.76 -0.22 -2.48
CA GLY A 103 8.90 -0.76 -3.18
C GLY A 103 10.26 -0.40 -2.57
N GLY A 104 11.28 -0.42 -3.42
CA GLY A 104 12.70 -0.41 -3.06
C GLY A 104 13.37 -1.75 -3.41
N HIS A 105 14.67 -1.75 -3.70
CA HIS A 105 15.31 -2.95 -4.27
C HIS A 105 15.25 -4.19 -3.36
N GLY A 106 15.14 -4.00 -2.05
CA GLY A 106 15.00 -5.10 -1.08
C GLY A 106 13.73 -5.95 -1.25
N VAL A 107 12.74 -5.48 -2.03
CA VAL A 107 11.54 -6.28 -2.33
C VAL A 107 11.87 -7.63 -2.96
N MET A 108 12.99 -7.74 -3.68
CA MET A 108 13.43 -8.97 -4.33
C MET A 108 13.79 -10.09 -3.33
N TRP A 109 14.06 -9.75 -2.07
CA TRP A 109 14.31 -10.73 -1.00
C TRP A 109 13.10 -10.94 -0.10
N ASP A 110 12.39 -9.85 0.21
CA ASP A 110 11.36 -9.87 1.24
C ASP A 110 10.00 -10.38 0.77
N PHE A 111 9.65 -10.16 -0.50
CA PHE A 111 8.30 -10.43 -1.02
C PHE A 111 8.16 -11.77 -1.74
N PRO A 112 9.13 -12.26 -2.52
CA PRO A 112 9.00 -13.54 -3.21
C PRO A 112 8.74 -14.67 -2.23
N ASN A 113 7.70 -15.46 -2.51
CA ASN A 113 7.29 -16.62 -1.71
C ASN A 113 6.97 -16.31 -0.23
N ASN A 114 6.78 -15.05 0.14
CA ASN A 114 6.41 -14.68 1.50
C ASN A 114 4.91 -14.96 1.73
N SER A 115 4.63 -16.02 2.49
CA SER A 115 3.26 -16.45 2.78
C SER A 115 2.44 -15.38 3.51
N VAL A 116 3.08 -14.53 4.32
CA VAL A 116 2.42 -13.46 5.08
C VAL A 116 1.98 -12.33 4.16
N VAL A 117 2.87 -11.88 3.27
CA VAL A 117 2.55 -10.89 2.22
C VAL A 117 1.36 -11.37 1.39
N ASN A 118 1.40 -12.63 0.96
CA ASN A 118 0.33 -13.26 0.20
C ASN A 118 -0.99 -13.32 0.99
N ALA A 119 -0.95 -13.73 2.25
CA ALA A 119 -2.13 -13.83 3.10
C ALA A 119 -2.78 -12.47 3.35
N VAL A 120 -2.00 -11.43 3.65
CA VAL A 120 -2.51 -10.07 3.91
C VAL A 120 -3.13 -9.48 2.64
N GLY A 121 -2.42 -9.55 1.51
CA GLY A 121 -2.94 -9.08 0.24
C GLY A 121 -4.24 -9.79 -0.15
N ARG A 122 -4.31 -11.11 0.07
CA ARG A 122 -5.47 -11.94 -0.30
C ARG A 122 -6.67 -11.57 0.57
N ASN A 123 -6.47 -11.49 1.88
CA ASN A 123 -7.53 -11.13 2.81
C ASN A 123 -8.17 -9.79 2.46
N ILE A 124 -7.37 -8.77 2.15
CA ILE A 124 -7.89 -7.44 1.81
C ILE A 124 -8.58 -7.46 0.44
N TRP A 125 -8.03 -8.16 -0.54
CA TRP A 125 -8.63 -8.30 -1.87
C TRP A 125 -9.98 -9.02 -1.85
N GLU A 126 -10.07 -10.17 -1.16
CA GLU A 126 -11.29 -10.97 -1.06
C GLU A 126 -12.43 -10.21 -0.36
N ARG A 127 -12.08 -9.30 0.56
CA ARG A 127 -13.02 -8.39 1.23
C ARG A 127 -13.43 -7.20 0.36
N GLY A 128 -12.93 -7.10 -0.87
CA GLY A 128 -13.22 -6.01 -1.81
C GLY A 128 -12.37 -4.76 -1.61
N GLY A 129 -11.30 -4.85 -0.84
CA GLY A 129 -10.30 -3.80 -0.67
C GLY A 129 -9.36 -3.66 -1.88
N ILE A 130 -8.55 -2.61 -1.87
CA ILE A 130 -7.62 -2.29 -2.97
C ILE A 130 -6.20 -2.67 -2.56
N VAL A 131 -5.48 -3.35 -3.46
CA VAL A 131 -4.08 -3.76 -3.24
C VAL A 131 -3.18 -3.10 -4.30
N PRO A 132 -2.88 -1.79 -4.19
CA PRO A 132 -1.87 -1.16 -5.04
C PRO A 132 -0.46 -1.59 -4.66
N TRP A 133 0.45 -1.53 -5.64
CA TRP A 133 1.89 -1.75 -5.46
C TRP A 133 2.62 -0.51 -5.98
N ALA A 134 3.49 0.09 -5.17
CA ALA A 134 4.38 1.14 -5.67
C ALA A 134 5.55 0.46 -6.37
N CYS A 135 5.79 0.85 -7.63
CA CYS A 135 6.78 0.20 -8.50
C CYS A 135 7.83 1.22 -8.93
N GLY A 136 8.93 1.33 -8.19
CA GLY A 136 10.22 1.78 -8.69
C GLY A 136 11.08 0.56 -8.96
N ILE A 137 11.25 0.22 -10.25
CA ILE A 137 12.10 -0.88 -10.77
C ILE A 137 11.86 -2.26 -10.11
N GLY A 138 10.81 -2.96 -10.55
CA GLY A 138 10.72 -4.42 -10.37
C GLY A 138 9.34 -5.05 -10.17
N GLY A 139 8.24 -4.29 -10.10
CA GLY A 139 6.94 -4.83 -9.67
C GLY A 139 6.13 -5.63 -10.70
N TYR A 140 6.73 -6.17 -11.75
CA TYR A 140 5.97 -6.93 -12.76
C TYR A 140 5.91 -8.45 -12.48
N ASP A 141 6.84 -9.05 -11.71
CA ASP A 141 6.94 -10.52 -11.62
C ASP A 141 7.34 -11.12 -10.26
N VAL A 142 7.53 -10.33 -9.19
CA VAL A 142 8.17 -10.85 -7.97
C VAL A 142 7.26 -11.57 -6.97
N VAL A 143 5.99 -11.78 -7.29
CA VAL A 143 5.14 -12.61 -6.44
C VAL A 143 4.31 -13.53 -7.32
N GLY A 144 4.53 -14.85 -7.16
CA GLY A 144 3.82 -15.94 -7.83
C GLY A 144 2.35 -16.03 -7.45
N TRP A 145 1.59 -14.97 -7.71
CA TRP A 145 0.14 -15.01 -7.71
C TRP A 145 -0.31 -15.65 -9.02
N GLN A 146 -0.52 -16.97 -8.99
CA GLN A 146 -1.61 -17.54 -9.77
C GLN A 146 -2.92 -17.08 -9.13
N LEU A 147 -3.29 -15.82 -9.35
CA LEU A 147 -4.69 -15.44 -9.36
C LEU A 147 -5.29 -16.24 -10.51
N SER A 148 -6.10 -17.24 -10.19
CA SER A 148 -6.77 -18.10 -11.17
C SER A 148 -7.61 -17.35 -12.20
N ASP A 149 -7.71 -16.02 -12.13
CA ASP A 149 -8.47 -15.19 -13.04
C ASP A 149 -7.90 -13.76 -13.18
N CYS A 150 -6.69 -13.61 -13.74
CA CYS A 150 -6.21 -12.29 -14.19
C CYS A 150 -7.18 -11.61 -15.20
N ARG A 151 -8.08 -12.37 -15.86
CA ARG A 151 -9.16 -11.82 -16.71
C ARG A 151 -10.27 -11.10 -15.92
N GLN A 152 -10.49 -11.40 -14.65
CA GLN A 152 -11.59 -10.81 -13.87
C GLN A 152 -11.21 -9.49 -13.18
N ALA A 153 -9.92 -9.27 -12.89
CA ALA A 153 -9.43 -8.03 -12.30
C ALA A 153 -9.67 -6.81 -13.20
N GLY A 154 -9.42 -6.93 -14.51
CA GLY A 154 -9.74 -5.88 -15.50
C GLY A 154 -11.25 -5.68 -15.67
N HIS A 155 -12.03 -6.76 -15.60
CA HIS A 155 -13.48 -6.72 -15.80
C HIS A 155 -14.22 -6.02 -14.65
N ARG A 156 -13.77 -6.18 -13.39
CA ARG A 156 -14.43 -5.58 -12.22
C ARG A 156 -14.17 -4.07 -12.11
N ILE A 157 -13.00 -3.59 -12.55
CA ILE A 157 -12.68 -2.15 -12.64
C ILE A 157 -13.51 -1.50 -13.76
N HIS A 158 -13.69 -2.19 -14.89
CA HIS A 158 -14.50 -1.69 -16.01
C HIS A 158 -16.01 -1.65 -15.67
N GLN A 159 -16.53 -2.63 -14.94
CA GLN A 159 -17.94 -2.65 -14.54
C GLN A 159 -18.31 -1.66 -13.44
N ARG A 160 -17.40 -1.33 -12.50
CA ARG A 160 -17.65 -0.27 -11.50
C ARG A 160 -17.59 1.15 -12.08
N ARG A 161 -16.86 1.40 -13.17
CA ARG A 161 -16.93 2.67 -13.91
C ARG A 161 -18.27 2.86 -14.63
N ARG A 162 -18.85 1.80 -15.21
CA ARG A 162 -20.20 1.87 -15.81
C ARG A 162 -21.32 2.03 -14.77
N ALA A 163 -21.20 1.41 -13.59
CA ALA A 163 -22.22 1.52 -12.55
C ALA A 163 -22.31 2.94 -11.94
N LYS A 164 -21.18 3.65 -11.74
CA LYS A 164 -21.21 5.06 -11.29
C LYS A 164 -21.64 6.05 -12.37
N SER A 165 -21.33 5.79 -13.65
CA SER A 165 -21.74 6.67 -14.74
C SER A 165 -23.23 6.57 -15.08
N ARG A 166 -23.89 5.42 -14.84
CA ARG A 166 -25.32 5.24 -15.17
C ARG A 166 -26.26 5.78 -14.09
N VAL A 167 -25.78 5.96 -12.86
CA VAL A 167 -26.56 6.59 -11.77
C VAL A 167 -26.56 8.13 -11.90
N LEU A 168 -25.46 8.73 -12.38
CA LEU A 168 -25.42 10.19 -12.60
C LEU A 168 -26.19 10.68 -13.83
N SER A 169 -26.36 9.87 -14.89
CA SER A 169 -27.16 10.29 -16.05
C SER A 169 -28.68 10.18 -15.86
N VAL A 170 -29.18 9.41 -14.89
CA VAL A 170 -30.63 9.31 -14.62
C VAL A 170 -31.11 10.41 -13.66
N ALA A 171 -30.22 11.01 -12.87
CA ALA A 171 -30.54 12.12 -11.97
C ALA A 171 -30.48 13.51 -12.65
N ALA A 172 -30.09 13.60 -13.93
CA ALA A 172 -29.93 14.85 -14.68
C ALA A 172 -30.88 14.96 -15.89
N ALA A 173 -31.93 14.14 -15.96
CA ALA A 173 -32.92 14.14 -17.05
C ALA A 173 -34.37 14.11 -16.53
N GLY A 174 -34.62 14.78 -15.41
CA GLY A 174 -35.92 14.88 -14.78
C GLY A 174 -36.20 16.28 -14.23
N GLU A 175 -36.22 17.26 -15.13
CA GLU A 175 -37.06 18.48 -15.06
C GLU A 175 -37.64 18.73 -16.46
#